data_AF-A0A2W4LXN2-F1
#
_entry.id   AF-A0A2W4LXN2-F1
#
_cell.length_a   1.000
_cell.length_b   1.000
_cell.length_c   1.000
_cell.angle_alpha   90.00
_cell.angle_beta   90.00
_cell.angle_gamma   90.00
#
_symmetry.space_group_name_H-M   'P 1'
#
loop_
_entity.id
_entity.type
_entity.pdbx_description
1 polymer ?
#
loop_
_entity_poly.entity_id
_entity_poly.type
_entity_poly.pdbx_seq_one_letter_code
_entity_poly.pdbx_strand_id
1 'polypeptide(L)'
;MVKECDERCIDGACAPETCGNGKLEEGEECDDGNADNGDDCLSSCREATCGDGFVREGVEECDDGKDSDEDDCPTTCMNAVCGDGFVREGVEECDDGKDSDEDECLSSCKAPVCGNGVKEGTEECDDGNSITTDDCTNECKRPACGDGFVHGKTEQCDDGDPDGGPCRADCTWAAVAIDAGGGHVCALMANDALKCWGNNFFGQLGTYGELSPDREQTPDVFSDSVSAFDAGELATCAVHIERSSIKSKPYQVFPGFTPRQVALGAYHICAIDGQSSALKCWGFVGDGALGVNHDDEFAGDDESIYEVPYVELGVAARAVAAGDSFTCALLETGSAKCWGNNEYGRLGLGSSDVSRALPSGDVLLGDKLEIAKIATCSRHVCALSTTGYVKCWGANESGQLGYGDTADRGRTQASMGNNLPVVPLGSPVVDIAIGSASSCAVLVDGAVKCWGAGASGQLGQPALTHVGDTVNNLGDEPGEVQALPPIDLGTGAHAIRVAVGLDFACAVLEDGGVKCWGNDYVLNKSIGDEVGEMGDALPEVPLN
;
A
#
# COMPACT_ATOMS: atom_id res chain seq x y z
N MET A 1 77.49 -27.71 -88.32
CA MET A 1 76.87 -27.26 -87.05
C MET A 1 76.13 -25.97 -87.41
N VAL A 2 74.90 -26.00 -87.92
CA VAL A 2 73.58 -26.32 -87.31
C VAL A 2 73.30 -25.54 -86.02
N LYS A 3 72.47 -24.48 -86.12
CA LYS A 3 71.08 -24.32 -85.60
C LYS A 3 70.66 -22.84 -85.76
N GLU A 4 69.79 -22.51 -86.74
CA GLU A 4 68.31 -22.43 -86.67
C GLU A 4 67.83 -21.27 -85.77
N CYS A 5 67.35 -20.14 -86.30
CA CYS A 5 66.05 -19.82 -86.96
C CYS A 5 64.93 -19.49 -85.94
N ASP A 6 64.52 -18.21 -85.90
CA ASP A 6 63.16 -17.71 -86.26
C ASP A 6 63.10 -16.22 -85.86
N GLU A 7 63.11 -15.26 -86.79
CA GLU A 7 61.97 -14.81 -87.63
C GLU A 7 60.75 -14.31 -86.81
N ARG A 8 60.68 -12.99 -86.61
CA ARG A 8 59.59 -12.14 -87.15
C ARG A 8 59.76 -10.68 -86.73
N CYS A 9 60.25 -9.86 -87.65
CA CYS A 9 59.98 -8.41 -87.73
C CYS A 9 60.18 -8.01 -89.20
N ILE A 10 59.10 -7.62 -89.89
CA ILE A 10 59.13 -6.94 -91.19
C ILE A 10 58.20 -5.72 -91.07
N ASP A 11 58.72 -4.56 -91.48
CA ASP A 11 58.02 -3.29 -91.73
C ASP A 11 57.59 -2.40 -90.54
N GLY A 12 58.51 -2.17 -89.58
CA GLY A 12 58.65 -0.83 -88.99
C GLY A 12 57.53 -0.27 -88.10
N ALA A 13 56.61 -1.08 -87.59
CA ALA A 13 55.66 -0.66 -86.57
C ALA A 13 55.69 -1.62 -85.37
N CYS A 14 56.38 -1.22 -84.29
CA CYS A 14 55.95 -1.64 -82.96
C CYS A 14 54.65 -0.85 -82.70
N ALA A 15 53.50 -1.50 -82.91
CA ALA A 15 52.29 -1.06 -82.25
C ALA A 15 52.56 -1.27 -80.73
N PRO A 16 52.30 -0.28 -79.88
CA PRO A 16 52.36 -0.51 -78.44
C PRO A 16 51.39 -1.64 -78.10
N GLU A 17 51.76 -2.50 -77.15
CA GLU A 17 50.86 -3.43 -76.46
C GLU A 17 49.57 -2.65 -76.18
N THR A 18 48.48 -3.01 -76.87
CA THR A 18 47.21 -2.28 -76.76
C THR A 18 46.18 -3.23 -76.22
N CYS A 19 45.78 -2.97 -74.98
CA CYS A 19 44.68 -3.66 -74.36
C CYS A 19 43.41 -3.58 -75.21
N GLY A 20 42.69 -4.69 -75.35
CA GLY A 20 41.45 -4.76 -76.12
C GLY A 20 41.62 -5.22 -77.56
N ASN A 21 42.68 -5.97 -77.87
CA ASN A 21 42.94 -6.50 -79.21
C ASN A 21 42.57 -7.99 -79.37
N GLY A 22 42.14 -8.63 -78.28
CA GLY A 22 41.67 -9.99 -78.19
C GLY A 22 42.80 -11.01 -78.01
N LYS A 23 43.97 -10.57 -77.53
CA LYS A 23 45.10 -11.45 -77.25
C LYS A 23 45.77 -11.06 -75.95
N LEU A 24 45.84 -12.03 -75.04
CA LEU A 24 46.57 -11.91 -73.79
C LEU A 24 48.09 -11.80 -74.04
N GLU A 25 48.66 -10.60 -73.84
CA GLU A 25 50.09 -10.30 -74.00
C GLU A 25 50.84 -10.21 -72.65
N GLU A 26 52.18 -10.10 -72.66
CA GLU A 26 53.01 -10.19 -71.44
C GLU A 26 52.88 -8.92 -70.58
N GLY A 27 52.08 -8.99 -69.51
CA GLY A 27 51.79 -7.87 -68.60
C GLY A 27 50.30 -7.54 -68.47
N GLU A 28 49.45 -8.18 -69.29
CA GLU A 28 48.00 -8.14 -69.21
C GLU A 28 47.46 -9.29 -68.34
N GLU A 29 46.46 -9.01 -67.51
CA GLU A 29 45.76 -10.04 -66.73
C GLU A 29 44.60 -10.66 -67.53
N CYS A 30 44.01 -9.89 -68.46
CA CYS A 30 42.96 -10.30 -69.41
C CYS A 30 43.05 -9.45 -70.71
N ASP A 31 42.38 -9.89 -71.79
CA ASP A 31 42.08 -9.09 -73.01
C ASP A 31 40.87 -9.73 -73.73
N ASP A 32 39.72 -9.04 -73.74
CA ASP A 32 38.46 -9.50 -74.35
C ASP A 32 38.19 -8.94 -75.75
N GLY A 33 39.16 -8.22 -76.33
CA GLY A 33 39.07 -7.70 -77.69
C GLY A 33 38.23 -6.46 -77.85
N ASN A 34 37.91 -5.76 -76.76
CA ASN A 34 37.28 -4.46 -76.82
C ASN A 34 37.79 -3.48 -75.73
N ALA A 35 37.20 -2.29 -75.63
CA ALA A 35 37.63 -1.26 -74.67
C ALA A 35 36.47 -0.82 -73.77
N ASP A 36 35.45 -1.67 -73.64
CA ASP A 36 34.44 -1.57 -72.62
C ASP A 36 35.08 -1.89 -71.27
N ASN A 37 34.57 -1.28 -70.21
CA ASN A 37 34.99 -1.59 -68.85
C ASN A 37 33.88 -2.31 -68.08
N GLY A 38 32.71 -2.53 -68.72
CA GLY A 38 31.53 -3.18 -68.15
C GLY A 38 31.42 -4.67 -68.48
N ASP A 39 32.48 -5.30 -68.96
CA ASP A 39 32.58 -6.73 -69.26
C ASP A 39 33.77 -7.40 -68.55
N ASP A 40 34.24 -8.55 -69.04
CA ASP A 40 35.19 -9.40 -68.31
C ASP A 40 36.57 -8.74 -68.11
N CYS A 41 36.95 -7.77 -68.96
CA CYS A 41 38.25 -7.12 -68.91
C CYS A 41 38.17 -5.60 -69.02
N LEU A 42 38.79 -4.88 -68.08
CA LEU A 42 38.92 -3.44 -68.19
C LEU A 42 39.82 -3.08 -69.39
N SER A 43 39.60 -1.92 -70.00
CA SER A 43 40.49 -1.28 -71.01
C SER A 43 41.93 -1.03 -70.53
N SER A 44 42.23 -1.32 -69.26
CA SER A 44 43.57 -1.33 -68.67
C SER A 44 44.22 -2.72 -68.58
N CYS A 45 43.54 -3.75 -69.08
CA CYS A 45 43.94 -5.15 -69.12
C CYS A 45 44.11 -5.77 -67.74
N ARG A 46 43.11 -5.48 -66.90
CA ARG A 46 42.89 -6.07 -65.59
C ARG A 46 41.51 -6.70 -65.56
N GLU A 47 41.39 -7.84 -64.89
CA GLU A 47 40.08 -8.46 -64.71
C GLU A 47 39.16 -7.46 -64.03
N ALA A 48 37.96 -7.29 -64.57
CA ALA A 48 36.96 -6.44 -63.95
C ALA A 48 36.47 -7.11 -62.66
N THR A 49 36.40 -6.35 -61.57
CA THR A 49 36.04 -6.84 -60.23
C THR A 49 35.25 -5.79 -59.49
N CYS A 50 34.26 -6.24 -58.71
CA CYS A 50 33.57 -5.40 -57.74
C CYS A 50 34.54 -4.57 -56.89
N GLY A 51 34.36 -3.25 -56.90
CA GLY A 51 35.22 -2.26 -56.26
C GLY A 51 36.26 -1.61 -57.19
N ASP A 52 36.18 -1.81 -58.51
CA ASP A 52 37.09 -1.21 -59.50
C ASP A 52 36.56 0.10 -60.12
N GLY A 53 35.34 0.49 -59.76
CA GLY A 53 34.64 1.69 -60.21
C GLY A 53 33.84 1.54 -61.50
N PHE A 54 33.67 0.31 -62.02
CA PHE A 54 32.91 0.03 -63.24
C PHE A 54 31.82 -1.01 -63.01
N VAL A 55 30.59 -0.72 -63.42
CA VAL A 55 29.45 -1.63 -63.26
C VAL A 55 29.34 -2.56 -64.47
N ARG A 56 29.46 -3.87 -64.24
CA ARG A 56 29.23 -4.91 -65.26
C ARG A 56 27.78 -5.34 -65.35
N GLU A 57 27.16 -5.11 -66.51
CA GLU A 57 25.75 -5.39 -66.74
C GLU A 57 25.44 -6.88 -66.57
N GLY A 58 24.61 -7.22 -65.59
CA GLY A 58 24.18 -8.60 -65.30
C GLY A 58 25.11 -9.41 -64.41
N VAL A 59 26.23 -8.82 -63.96
CA VAL A 59 27.14 -9.42 -62.96
C VAL A 59 27.03 -8.67 -61.62
N GLU A 60 26.99 -7.34 -61.65
CA GLU A 60 26.85 -6.50 -60.46
C GLU A 60 25.83 -5.36 -60.68
N GLU A 61 25.18 -4.91 -59.61
CA GLU A 61 24.13 -3.89 -59.68
C GLU A 61 24.66 -2.47 -59.43
N CYS A 62 25.83 -2.35 -58.79
CA CYS A 62 26.52 -1.11 -58.47
C CYS A 62 28.04 -1.37 -58.38
N ASP A 63 28.86 -0.33 -58.49
CA ASP A 63 30.30 -0.34 -58.17
C ASP A 63 30.74 1.11 -57.97
N ASP A 64 31.19 1.45 -56.75
CA ASP A 64 31.60 2.79 -56.38
C ASP A 64 33.12 2.95 -56.19
N GLY A 65 33.88 1.91 -56.51
CA GLY A 65 35.33 1.86 -56.38
C GLY A 65 35.84 1.79 -54.94
N LYS A 66 35.00 1.47 -53.95
CA LYS A 66 35.38 1.37 -52.54
C LYS A 66 35.20 -0.07 -52.02
N ASP A 67 36.02 -0.39 -51.02
CA ASP A 67 35.96 -1.67 -50.28
C ASP A 67 35.33 -1.39 -48.90
N SER A 68 34.03 -1.07 -48.92
CA SER A 68 33.26 -0.66 -47.75
C SER A 68 31.87 -1.28 -47.79
N ASP A 69 31.39 -1.78 -46.66
CA ASP A 69 30.01 -2.28 -46.53
C ASP A 69 29.07 -1.22 -45.95
N GLU A 70 29.57 -0.04 -45.58
CA GLU A 70 28.81 1.02 -44.91
C GLU A 70 28.23 2.10 -45.86
N ASP A 71 28.32 1.92 -47.19
CA ASP A 71 27.82 2.86 -48.20
C ASP A 71 26.82 2.22 -49.19
N ASP A 72 26.34 3.04 -50.14
CA ASP A 72 25.26 2.69 -51.08
C ASP A 72 25.58 1.46 -51.96
N CYS A 73 26.87 1.15 -52.13
CA CYS A 73 27.34 -0.01 -52.89
C CYS A 73 28.31 -0.87 -52.05
N PRO A 74 27.79 -1.86 -51.31
CA PRO A 74 28.61 -2.74 -50.47
C PRO A 74 29.63 -3.56 -51.26
N THR A 75 30.57 -4.19 -50.56
CA THR A 75 31.65 -5.02 -51.15
C THR A 75 31.14 -6.26 -51.90
N THR A 76 29.84 -6.53 -51.85
CA THR A 76 29.14 -7.56 -52.62
C THR A 76 28.66 -7.06 -54.00
N CYS A 77 28.76 -5.75 -54.26
CA CYS A 77 28.29 -5.05 -55.46
C CYS A 77 26.85 -5.36 -55.87
N MET A 78 26.02 -5.66 -54.88
CA MET A 78 24.57 -5.60 -54.96
C MET A 78 24.12 -4.34 -54.26
N ASN A 79 23.02 -3.72 -54.70
CA ASN A 79 22.52 -2.54 -54.01
C ASN A 79 22.26 -2.86 -52.53
N ALA A 80 22.61 -1.91 -51.65
CA ALA A 80 22.27 -1.98 -50.23
C ALA A 80 20.77 -2.27 -50.03
N VAL A 81 20.45 -3.31 -49.27
CA VAL A 81 19.07 -3.72 -48.97
C VAL A 81 18.89 -4.08 -47.51
N CYS A 82 17.72 -3.76 -46.99
CA CYS A 82 17.22 -4.21 -45.70
C CYS A 82 17.41 -5.71 -45.49
N GLY A 83 18.11 -6.10 -44.41
CA GLY A 83 18.33 -7.49 -44.03
C GLY A 83 19.59 -8.13 -44.63
N ASP A 84 20.52 -7.34 -45.17
CA ASP A 84 21.82 -7.80 -45.68
C ASP A 84 22.90 -7.94 -44.59
N GLY A 85 22.56 -7.58 -43.35
CA GLY A 85 23.40 -7.68 -42.15
C GLY A 85 24.14 -6.39 -41.78
N PHE A 86 23.85 -5.26 -42.44
CA PHE A 86 24.55 -4.00 -42.25
C PHE A 86 23.60 -2.82 -42.07
N VAL A 87 23.73 -2.07 -40.96
CA VAL A 87 22.95 -0.85 -40.72
C VAL A 87 23.66 0.36 -41.33
N ARG A 88 23.01 1.08 -42.25
CA ARG A 88 23.60 2.22 -42.97
C ARG A 88 22.80 3.52 -42.80
N GLU A 89 23.49 4.59 -42.39
CA GLU A 89 22.87 5.91 -42.16
C GLU A 89 22.23 6.47 -43.44
N GLY A 90 20.91 6.67 -43.43
CA GLY A 90 20.16 7.25 -44.55
C GLY A 90 19.59 6.25 -45.55
N VAL A 91 19.95 4.97 -45.45
CA VAL A 91 19.33 3.86 -46.21
C VAL A 91 18.31 3.14 -45.32
N GLU A 92 18.69 2.84 -44.07
CA GLU A 92 17.86 2.14 -43.10
C GLU A 92 18.12 2.61 -41.65
N GLU A 93 17.12 2.50 -40.77
CA GLU A 93 17.27 2.83 -39.35
C GLU A 93 17.82 1.65 -38.53
N CYS A 94 17.61 0.42 -39.03
CA CYS A 94 18.03 -0.85 -38.46
C CYS A 94 18.05 -1.92 -39.57
N ASP A 95 18.64 -3.09 -39.32
CA ASP A 95 18.71 -4.21 -40.26
C ASP A 95 17.91 -5.40 -39.71
N ASP A 96 16.83 -5.78 -40.40
CA ASP A 96 16.03 -6.98 -40.09
C ASP A 96 16.53 -8.18 -40.90
N GLY A 97 17.71 -8.69 -40.52
CA GLY A 97 18.31 -9.88 -41.14
C GLY A 97 17.50 -11.18 -40.99
N LYS A 98 16.23 -11.14 -40.55
CA LYS A 98 15.35 -12.30 -40.33
C LYS A 98 13.92 -12.15 -40.90
N ASP A 99 13.58 -11.07 -41.60
CA ASP A 99 12.23 -10.80 -42.14
C ASP A 99 11.12 -11.00 -41.08
N SER A 100 11.24 -10.36 -39.91
CA SER A 100 10.38 -10.57 -38.74
C SER A 100 9.92 -9.25 -38.12
N ASP A 101 8.65 -8.89 -38.29
CA ASP A 101 8.06 -7.69 -37.65
C ASP A 101 7.85 -7.82 -36.12
N GLU A 102 8.33 -8.90 -35.47
CA GLU A 102 8.18 -9.16 -34.04
C GLU A 102 9.45 -8.84 -33.22
N ASP A 103 10.48 -8.24 -33.82
CA ASP A 103 11.72 -7.87 -33.13
C ASP A 103 11.99 -6.34 -33.17
N GLU A 104 13.21 -5.93 -32.80
CA GLU A 104 13.57 -4.51 -32.64
C GLU A 104 13.66 -3.77 -33.99
N CYS A 105 13.60 -4.49 -35.12
CA CYS A 105 13.65 -3.92 -36.46
C CYS A 105 12.57 -4.51 -37.34
N LEU A 106 11.64 -3.69 -37.82
CA LEU A 106 10.59 -4.16 -38.71
C LEU A 106 11.19 -4.65 -40.03
N SER A 107 10.47 -5.51 -40.76
CA SER A 107 10.84 -5.95 -42.13
C SER A 107 10.90 -4.81 -43.15
N SER A 108 10.47 -3.61 -42.75
CA SER A 108 10.64 -2.36 -43.49
C SER A 108 11.95 -1.62 -43.17
N CYS A 109 12.82 -2.20 -42.34
CA CYS A 109 14.07 -1.64 -41.81
C CYS A 109 13.90 -0.28 -41.15
N LYS A 110 12.84 -0.20 -40.34
CA LYS A 110 12.51 0.92 -39.46
C LYS A 110 12.39 0.43 -38.04
N ALA A 111 12.78 1.28 -37.10
CA ALA A 111 12.47 1.03 -35.71
C ALA A 111 10.94 1.12 -35.50
N PRO A 112 10.34 0.24 -34.67
CA PRO A 112 8.96 0.42 -34.25
C PRO A 112 8.79 1.79 -33.58
N VAL A 113 7.69 2.48 -33.88
CA VAL A 113 7.45 3.86 -33.44
C VAL A 113 6.27 3.91 -32.49
N CYS A 114 6.59 4.06 -31.21
CA CYS A 114 5.59 4.19 -30.17
C CYS A 114 4.72 5.44 -30.31
N GLY A 115 3.41 5.25 -30.20
CA GLY A 115 2.39 6.30 -30.26
C GLY A 115 1.86 6.58 -31.66
N ASN A 116 2.05 5.68 -32.63
CA ASN A 116 1.62 5.86 -34.02
C ASN A 116 0.25 5.22 -34.33
N GLY A 117 -0.29 4.44 -33.41
CA GLY A 117 -1.59 3.75 -33.46
C GLY A 117 -1.48 2.31 -33.93
N VAL A 118 -0.27 1.78 -34.11
CA VAL A 118 0.01 0.45 -34.63
C VAL A 118 1.00 -0.22 -33.71
N LYS A 119 0.64 -1.41 -33.22
CA LYS A 119 1.55 -2.23 -32.42
C LYS A 119 2.54 -2.95 -33.33
N GLU A 120 3.81 -2.58 -33.27
CA GLU A 120 4.88 -3.04 -34.16
C GLU A 120 6.11 -3.53 -33.35
N GLY A 121 6.83 -4.55 -33.83
CA GLY A 121 8.08 -5.01 -33.21
C GLY A 121 7.93 -5.47 -31.75
N THR A 122 8.82 -5.00 -30.88
CA THR A 122 8.87 -5.33 -29.45
C THR A 122 7.87 -4.56 -28.57
N GLU A 123 7.00 -3.75 -29.16
CA GLU A 123 5.99 -3.00 -28.41
C GLU A 123 5.03 -3.94 -27.68
N GLU A 124 4.59 -3.58 -26.48
CA GLU A 124 3.59 -4.35 -25.74
C GLU A 124 2.16 -3.83 -25.99
N CYS A 125 2.07 -2.53 -26.30
CA CYS A 125 0.90 -1.74 -26.69
C CYS A 125 1.32 -0.56 -27.57
N ASP A 126 0.36 0.08 -28.24
CA ASP A 126 0.47 1.40 -28.87
C ASP A 126 -0.95 1.99 -28.92
N ASP A 127 -1.15 3.20 -28.40
CA ASP A 127 -2.45 3.87 -28.34
C ASP A 127 -2.56 5.14 -29.22
N GLY A 128 -1.59 5.35 -30.11
CA GLY A 128 -1.62 6.41 -31.12
C GLY A 128 -1.40 7.81 -30.59
N ASN A 129 -0.83 7.95 -29.39
CA ASN A 129 -0.51 9.25 -28.83
C ASN A 129 0.80 9.24 -27.99
N SER A 130 1.14 10.36 -27.36
CA SER A 130 2.38 10.52 -26.59
C SER A 130 2.12 10.94 -25.14
N ILE A 131 1.00 10.49 -24.58
CA ILE A 131 0.62 10.63 -23.18
C ILE A 131 1.09 9.36 -22.47
N THR A 132 1.76 9.49 -21.33
CA THR A 132 2.30 8.32 -20.59
C THR A 132 1.32 7.74 -19.58
N THR A 133 0.14 8.35 -19.41
CA THR A 133 -0.78 8.07 -18.28
C THR A 133 -2.14 7.54 -18.75
N ASP A 134 -2.22 7.02 -19.97
CA ASP A 134 -3.43 6.47 -20.58
C ASP A 134 -3.28 4.97 -20.93
N ASP A 135 -3.63 4.54 -22.13
CA ASP A 135 -3.78 3.10 -22.39
C ASP A 135 -2.43 2.42 -22.71
N CYS A 136 -1.40 3.22 -23.04
CA CYS A 136 -0.03 2.78 -23.26
C CYS A 136 0.99 3.86 -22.83
N THR A 137 2.13 3.46 -22.27
CA THR A 137 3.22 4.43 -21.97
C THR A 137 3.94 4.86 -23.26
N ASN A 138 4.65 6.00 -23.21
CA ASN A 138 5.49 6.46 -24.33
C ASN A 138 6.69 5.55 -24.64
N GLU A 139 6.95 4.54 -23.81
CA GLU A 139 7.95 3.49 -24.04
C GLU A 139 7.31 2.19 -24.56
N CYS A 140 6.03 2.24 -24.95
CA CYS A 140 5.25 1.14 -25.48
C CYS A 140 5.17 -0.07 -24.53
N LYS A 141 5.17 0.23 -23.24
CA LYS A 141 4.88 -0.69 -22.15
C LYS A 141 3.45 -0.52 -21.69
N ARG A 142 2.81 -1.63 -21.37
CA ARG A 142 1.47 -1.61 -20.79
C ARG A 142 1.54 -0.98 -19.39
N PRO A 143 0.51 -0.20 -19.01
CA PRO A 143 0.33 0.24 -17.63
C PRO A 143 0.57 -0.89 -16.64
N ALA A 144 1.46 -0.67 -15.68
CA ALA A 144 1.78 -1.65 -14.66
C ALA A 144 1.94 -0.97 -13.30
N CYS A 145 1.38 -1.60 -12.28
CA CYS A 145 1.49 -1.07 -10.93
C CYS A 145 2.95 -1.01 -10.45
N GLY A 146 3.34 0.17 -9.97
CA GLY A 146 4.70 0.49 -9.54
C GLY A 146 5.59 1.02 -10.67
N ASP A 147 5.04 1.43 -11.81
CA ASP A 147 5.80 2.02 -12.92
C ASP A 147 6.01 3.54 -12.78
N GLY A 148 5.40 4.14 -11.75
CA GLY A 148 5.49 5.57 -11.42
C GLY A 148 4.45 6.44 -12.13
N PHE A 149 3.51 5.86 -12.88
CA PHE A 149 2.47 6.58 -13.60
C PHE A 149 1.07 6.10 -13.19
N VAL A 150 0.19 7.03 -12.81
CA VAL A 150 -1.19 6.69 -12.48
C VAL A 150 -2.04 6.65 -13.74
N HIS A 151 -2.46 5.47 -14.15
CA HIS A 151 -3.34 5.28 -15.30
C HIS A 151 -4.81 5.25 -14.86
N GLY A 152 -5.47 6.43 -14.89
CA GLY A 152 -6.77 6.65 -14.21
C GLY A 152 -7.98 5.80 -14.64
N LYS A 153 -7.85 4.89 -15.62
CA LYS A 153 -8.88 3.87 -15.95
C LYS A 153 -8.62 2.52 -15.28
N THR A 154 -7.38 2.24 -14.90
CA THR A 154 -6.90 0.91 -14.47
C THR A 154 -6.37 0.95 -13.04
N GLU A 155 -5.82 2.09 -12.61
CA GLU A 155 -5.10 2.24 -11.33
C GLU A 155 -5.69 3.40 -10.52
N GLN A 156 -5.81 3.20 -9.21
CA GLN A 156 -6.23 4.26 -8.28
C GLN A 156 -5.04 5.09 -7.76
N CYS A 157 -3.86 4.47 -7.74
CA CYS A 157 -2.59 5.04 -7.31
C CYS A 157 -1.44 4.35 -8.02
N ASP A 158 -0.26 4.97 -7.97
CA ASP A 158 1.02 4.39 -8.31
C ASP A 158 2.10 5.25 -7.62
N ASP A 159 2.93 4.64 -6.79
CA ASP A 159 4.01 5.30 -6.05
C ASP A 159 5.41 4.88 -6.54
N GLY A 160 5.49 4.12 -7.63
CA GLY A 160 6.73 3.57 -8.17
C GLY A 160 7.33 2.44 -7.31
N ASP A 161 6.63 1.96 -6.28
CA ASP A 161 7.05 0.83 -5.44
C ASP A 161 6.07 -0.35 -5.58
N PRO A 162 6.48 -1.45 -6.24
CA PRO A 162 5.61 -2.62 -6.41
C PRO A 162 5.46 -3.46 -5.12
N ASP A 163 6.33 -3.26 -4.12
CA ASP A 163 6.47 -4.12 -2.94
C ASP A 163 5.95 -3.48 -1.63
N GLY A 164 5.49 -2.22 -1.67
CA GLY A 164 4.70 -1.62 -0.60
C GLY A 164 4.88 -0.12 -0.40
N GLY A 165 3.81 0.55 -0.01
CA GLY A 165 3.79 2.00 0.17
C GLY A 165 2.37 2.50 0.47
N PRO A 166 2.07 3.80 0.23
CA PRO A 166 0.69 4.27 0.18
C PRO A 166 -0.14 3.57 -0.91
N CYS A 167 0.50 3.00 -1.93
CA CYS A 167 -0.14 2.18 -2.95
C CYS A 167 0.13 0.69 -2.74
N ARG A 168 -0.88 -0.16 -2.97
CA ARG A 168 -0.75 -1.62 -2.91
C ARG A 168 -0.30 -2.16 -4.27
N ALA A 169 0.20 -3.40 -4.29
CA ALA A 169 0.63 -4.08 -5.52
C ALA A 169 -0.49 -4.30 -6.56
N ASP A 170 -1.75 -4.17 -6.16
CA ASP A 170 -2.92 -4.20 -7.06
C ASP A 170 -3.38 -2.80 -7.49
N CYS A 171 -2.58 -1.77 -7.22
CA CYS A 171 -2.83 -0.37 -7.55
C CYS A 171 -4.09 0.23 -6.92
N THR A 172 -4.43 -0.29 -5.74
CA THR A 172 -5.42 0.30 -4.85
C THR A 172 -4.74 1.00 -3.68
N TRP A 173 -5.41 1.99 -3.10
CA TRP A 173 -4.87 2.69 -1.94
C TRP A 173 -4.77 1.75 -0.73
N ALA A 174 -3.64 1.79 -0.03
CA ALA A 174 -3.43 1.01 1.19
C ALA A 174 -4.24 1.58 2.36
N ALA A 175 -4.80 0.73 3.22
CA ALA A 175 -5.30 1.16 4.53
C ALA A 175 -4.13 1.44 5.47
N VAL A 176 -4.13 2.59 6.14
CA VAL A 176 -3.04 3.03 7.03
C VAL A 176 -3.45 3.10 8.50
N ALA A 177 -4.75 3.20 8.77
CA ALA A 177 -5.31 3.13 10.11
C ALA A 177 -6.70 2.53 10.09
N ILE A 178 -7.09 1.92 11.20
CA ILE A 178 -8.38 1.28 11.39
C ILE A 178 -8.87 1.56 12.80
N ASP A 179 -10.18 1.75 12.96
CA ASP A 179 -10.83 1.82 14.24
C ASP A 179 -12.21 1.16 14.20
N ALA A 180 -12.63 0.61 15.34
CA ALA A 180 -13.84 -0.20 15.43
C ALA A 180 -14.75 0.31 16.55
N GLY A 181 -15.97 0.66 16.15
CA GLY A 181 -17.05 1.00 17.05
C GLY A 181 -17.85 -0.21 17.50
N GLY A 182 -19.08 0.04 17.95
CA GLY A 182 -19.90 -1.01 18.56
C GLY A 182 -20.21 -2.18 17.62
N GLY A 183 -20.61 -1.84 16.39
CA GLY A 183 -20.90 -2.80 15.31
C GLY A 183 -20.51 -2.30 13.92
N HIS A 184 -19.58 -1.35 13.85
CA HIS A 184 -19.09 -0.77 12.60
C HIS A 184 -17.59 -0.53 12.68
N VAL A 185 -16.95 -0.40 11.52
CA VAL A 185 -15.51 -0.22 11.38
C VAL A 185 -15.27 0.88 10.38
N CYS A 186 -14.21 1.65 10.60
CA CYS A 186 -13.72 2.63 9.65
C CYS A 186 -12.23 2.42 9.40
N ALA A 187 -11.82 2.55 8.15
CA ALA A 187 -10.42 2.54 7.73
C ALA A 187 -10.08 3.86 7.06
N LEU A 188 -8.93 4.42 7.46
CA LEU A 188 -8.30 5.54 6.78
C LEU A 188 -7.35 5.00 5.72
N MET A 189 -7.56 5.44 4.50
CA MET A 189 -6.76 5.07 3.33
C MET A 189 -5.60 6.05 3.16
N ALA A 190 -4.55 5.63 2.45
CA ALA A 190 -3.36 6.45 2.23
C ALA A 190 -3.59 7.73 1.41
N ASN A 191 -4.72 7.83 0.69
CA ASN A 191 -5.19 9.05 0.03
C ASN A 191 -6.07 9.94 0.92
N ASP A 192 -6.02 9.73 2.23
CA ASP A 192 -6.82 10.43 3.24
C ASP A 192 -8.35 10.21 3.12
N ALA A 193 -8.79 9.24 2.32
CA ALA A 193 -10.20 8.84 2.26
C ALA A 193 -10.57 8.00 3.48
N LEU A 194 -11.78 8.23 4.02
CA LEU A 194 -12.32 7.44 5.12
C LEU A 194 -13.45 6.55 4.61
N LYS A 195 -13.25 5.24 4.73
CA LYS A 195 -14.23 4.21 4.36
C LYS A 195 -14.76 3.55 5.60
N CYS A 196 -16.08 3.43 5.72
CA CYS A 196 -16.72 2.80 6.88
C CYS A 196 -17.74 1.74 6.45
N TRP A 197 -17.86 0.68 7.23
CA TRP A 197 -18.78 -0.43 6.97
C TRP A 197 -19.34 -1.04 8.26
N GLY A 198 -20.40 -1.83 8.12
CA GLY A 198 -21.07 -2.51 9.22
C GLY A 198 -22.44 -1.91 9.54
N ASN A 199 -22.80 -1.90 10.83
CA ASN A 199 -24.08 -1.41 11.32
C ASN A 199 -24.27 0.08 11.01
N ASN A 200 -25.45 0.46 10.50
CA ASN A 200 -25.81 1.84 10.20
C ASN A 200 -27.16 2.28 10.80
N PHE A 201 -27.68 1.59 11.83
CA PHE A 201 -29.01 1.87 12.39
C PHE A 201 -29.18 3.30 12.89
N PHE A 202 -28.10 3.94 13.34
CA PHE A 202 -28.08 5.31 13.87
C PHE A 202 -27.45 6.32 12.90
N GLY A 203 -27.08 5.89 11.69
CA GLY A 203 -26.36 6.72 10.73
C GLY A 203 -24.86 6.83 10.99
N GLN A 204 -24.28 5.91 11.78
CA GLN A 204 -22.88 5.93 12.18
C GLN A 204 -21.89 5.79 11.01
N LEU A 205 -22.34 5.31 9.84
CA LEU A 205 -21.52 5.30 8.62
C LEU A 205 -21.54 6.64 7.87
N GLY A 206 -22.30 7.64 8.34
CA GLY A 206 -22.43 8.95 7.69
C GLY A 206 -23.32 8.96 6.43
N THR A 207 -23.89 7.83 6.02
CA THR A 207 -24.83 7.71 4.89
C THR A 207 -26.28 7.67 5.40
N TYR A 208 -27.04 8.75 5.18
CA TYR A 208 -28.47 8.80 5.56
C TYR A 208 -29.34 8.04 4.56
N GLY A 209 -29.96 6.93 4.97
CA GLY A 209 -31.09 6.33 4.26
C GLY A 209 -30.76 5.26 3.20
N GLU A 210 -29.50 4.92 3.02
CA GLU A 210 -29.11 3.70 2.31
C GLU A 210 -28.67 2.66 3.34
N LEU A 211 -29.50 1.64 3.54
CA LEU A 211 -29.00 0.38 4.06
C LEU A 211 -27.99 -0.10 3.02
N SER A 212 -26.72 -0.29 3.37
CA SER A 212 -25.87 -1.21 2.60
C SER A 212 -25.90 -2.56 3.32
N PRO A 213 -26.91 -3.42 3.06
CA PRO A 213 -26.85 -4.81 3.49
C PRO A 213 -25.76 -5.60 2.74
N ASP A 214 -25.12 -5.00 1.72
CA ASP A 214 -24.23 -5.72 0.82
C ASP A 214 -22.78 -5.21 0.92
N ARG A 215 -21.89 -6.17 1.22
CA ARG A 215 -20.43 -6.10 1.26
C ARG A 215 -19.77 -5.69 -0.07
N GLU A 216 -20.52 -5.32 -1.11
CA GLU A 216 -19.92 -5.20 -2.44
C GLU A 216 -19.03 -3.97 -2.60
N GLN A 217 -19.25 -2.86 -1.86
CA GLN A 217 -18.33 -1.71 -1.79
C GLN A 217 -18.51 -0.94 -0.48
N THR A 218 -17.42 -0.69 0.27
CA THR A 218 -17.46 0.24 1.42
C THR A 218 -17.54 1.68 0.90
N PRO A 219 -18.62 2.43 1.16
CA PRO A 219 -18.76 3.78 0.62
C PRO A 219 -17.73 4.73 1.23
N ASP A 220 -17.22 5.65 0.41
CA ASP A 220 -16.43 6.78 0.91
C ASP A 220 -17.34 7.66 1.77
N VAL A 221 -17.09 7.68 3.08
CA VAL A 221 -17.73 8.64 4.00
C VAL A 221 -17.17 10.04 3.74
N PHE A 222 -15.85 10.09 3.55
CA PHE A 222 -15.08 11.23 3.06
C PHE A 222 -14.15 10.75 1.94
N SER A 223 -14.03 11.54 0.87
CA SER A 223 -13.21 11.17 -0.29
C SER A 223 -11.76 11.66 -0.23
N ASP A 224 -11.40 12.54 0.71
CA ASP A 224 -10.04 13.04 0.92
C ASP A 224 -9.91 13.77 2.27
N SER A 225 -8.69 14.19 2.62
CA SER A 225 -8.35 15.14 3.68
C SER A 225 -8.76 14.77 5.12
N VAL A 226 -9.01 13.50 5.42
CA VAL A 226 -9.17 13.02 6.81
C VAL A 226 -7.81 12.78 7.44
N SER A 227 -7.55 13.41 8.57
CA SER A 227 -6.26 13.30 9.29
C SER A 227 -6.33 12.52 10.59
N ALA A 228 -7.53 12.38 11.15
CA ALA A 228 -7.80 11.56 12.33
C ALA A 228 -9.28 11.19 12.34
N PHE A 229 -9.60 10.04 12.91
CA PHE A 229 -10.97 9.58 13.10
C PHE A 229 -11.04 8.69 14.33
N ASP A 230 -12.25 8.48 14.82
CA ASP A 230 -12.53 7.55 15.91
C ASP A 230 -13.96 7.02 15.71
N ALA A 231 -14.08 5.69 15.73
CA ALA A 231 -15.31 4.95 15.62
C ALA A 231 -15.77 4.61 17.04
N GLY A 232 -16.60 5.48 17.61
CA GLY A 232 -17.23 5.25 18.92
C GLY A 232 -18.27 4.14 18.87
N GLU A 233 -18.93 3.86 19.99
CA GLU A 233 -19.89 2.75 20.07
C GLU A 233 -21.03 2.88 19.04
N LEU A 234 -21.60 4.09 18.92
CA LEU A 234 -22.81 4.36 18.13
C LEU A 234 -22.63 5.48 17.08
N ALA A 235 -21.41 5.99 16.90
CA ALA A 235 -21.12 7.09 15.97
C ALA A 235 -19.66 7.05 15.50
N THR A 236 -19.39 7.65 14.33
CA THR A 236 -18.04 7.95 13.84
C THR A 236 -17.82 9.46 13.83
N CYS A 237 -16.66 9.92 14.27
CA CYS A 237 -16.20 11.29 14.00
C CYS A 237 -14.87 11.30 13.26
N ALA A 238 -14.71 12.28 12.38
CA ALA A 238 -13.48 12.47 11.61
C ALA A 238 -13.05 13.95 11.63
N VAL A 239 -11.74 14.17 11.60
CA VAL A 239 -11.08 15.46 11.49
C VAL A 239 -10.69 15.69 10.03
N HIS A 240 -11.31 16.70 9.42
CA HIS A 240 -11.19 16.99 7.99
C HIS A 240 -10.51 18.35 7.75
N ILE A 241 -9.55 18.41 6.81
CA ILE A 241 -8.70 19.60 6.60
C ILE A 241 -9.29 20.61 5.57
N GLU A 242 -9.89 20.16 4.46
CA GLU A 242 -10.43 21.08 3.41
C GLU A 242 -11.90 20.80 3.02
N ARG A 243 -12.66 21.79 2.56
CA ARG A 243 -14.14 21.69 2.46
C ARG A 243 -14.71 21.16 1.13
N SER A 244 -13.87 20.81 0.16
CA SER A 244 -14.29 20.70 -1.25
C SER A 244 -14.99 19.39 -1.64
N SER A 245 -14.87 18.31 -0.86
CA SER A 245 -15.13 16.96 -1.36
C SER A 245 -16.05 16.10 -0.47
N ILE A 246 -16.82 16.70 0.45
CA ILE A 246 -17.68 15.91 1.35
C ILE A 246 -18.84 15.30 0.54
N LYS A 247 -18.82 13.97 0.37
CA LYS A 247 -19.88 13.21 -0.33
C LYS A 247 -21.16 13.03 0.52
N SER A 248 -21.07 13.20 1.85
CA SER A 248 -22.15 12.99 2.83
C SER A 248 -22.56 14.28 3.57
N LYS A 249 -23.53 14.23 4.50
CA LYS A 249 -23.97 15.38 5.32
C LYS A 249 -23.49 15.25 6.79
N PRO A 250 -22.18 15.30 7.08
CA PRO A 250 -21.69 15.31 8.46
C PRO A 250 -22.14 16.60 9.15
N TYR A 251 -22.55 16.49 10.42
CA TYR A 251 -22.80 17.66 11.25
C TYR A 251 -21.45 18.33 11.54
N GLN A 252 -21.26 19.56 11.09
CA GLN A 252 -20.04 20.29 11.37
C GLN A 252 -20.00 20.60 12.86
N VAL A 253 -18.89 20.20 13.51
CA VAL A 253 -18.66 20.48 14.92
C VAL A 253 -18.40 21.99 15.06
N PHE A 254 -17.26 22.65 14.77
CA PHE A 254 -17.22 24.15 14.90
C PHE A 254 -16.14 24.88 14.06
N PRO A 255 -16.37 26.13 13.62
CA PRO A 255 -15.32 27.01 13.06
C PRO A 255 -14.46 27.64 14.17
N GLY A 256 -13.14 27.42 14.18
CA GLY A 256 -12.18 28.06 15.11
C GLY A 256 -11.55 27.14 16.16
N PHE A 257 -12.01 25.89 16.23
CA PHE A 257 -11.36 24.79 16.94
C PHE A 257 -10.82 23.82 15.88
N THR A 258 -9.52 23.54 15.90
CA THR A 258 -8.85 22.68 14.91
C THR A 258 -8.40 21.41 15.61
N PRO A 259 -9.29 20.41 15.81
CA PRO A 259 -8.91 19.19 16.50
C PRO A 259 -7.78 18.48 15.74
N ARG A 260 -6.80 17.92 16.45
CA ARG A 260 -5.81 16.99 15.88
C ARG A 260 -6.10 15.53 16.23
N GLN A 261 -6.95 15.29 17.22
CA GLN A 261 -7.43 13.96 17.61
C GLN A 261 -8.83 14.11 18.21
N VAL A 262 -9.67 13.12 17.96
CA VAL A 262 -10.98 12.92 18.60
C VAL A 262 -11.00 11.54 19.27
N ALA A 263 -11.84 11.38 20.30
CA ALA A 263 -12.14 10.10 20.95
C ALA A 263 -13.60 10.09 21.39
N LEU A 264 -14.31 9.01 21.08
CA LEU A 264 -15.76 8.87 21.27
C LEU A 264 -16.02 7.77 22.29
N GLY A 265 -16.69 8.14 23.38
CA GLY A 265 -17.30 7.18 24.28
C GLY A 265 -18.71 6.79 23.80
N ALA A 266 -19.47 6.12 24.66
CA ALA A 266 -20.86 5.77 24.35
C ALA A 266 -21.76 7.02 24.26
N TYR A 267 -21.50 8.01 25.12
CA TYR A 267 -22.37 9.19 25.29
C TYR A 267 -21.64 10.54 25.32
N HIS A 268 -20.34 10.55 25.02
CA HIS A 268 -19.54 11.78 25.00
C HIS A 268 -18.42 11.72 23.96
N ILE A 269 -17.94 12.89 23.58
CA ILE A 269 -16.85 13.07 22.63
C ILE A 269 -15.82 13.96 23.28
N CYS A 270 -14.56 13.61 23.11
CA CYS A 270 -13.41 14.38 23.53
C CYS A 270 -12.54 14.72 22.33
N ALA A 271 -11.97 15.92 22.30
CA ALA A 271 -11.10 16.34 21.22
C ALA A 271 -9.91 17.17 21.74
N ILE A 272 -8.73 16.90 21.19
CA ILE A 272 -7.51 17.64 21.48
C ILE A 272 -7.32 18.71 20.42
N ASP A 273 -7.19 19.95 20.84
CA ASP A 273 -6.86 21.07 19.97
C ASP A 273 -5.47 20.91 19.36
N GLY A 274 -5.36 21.05 18.05
CA GLY A 274 -4.11 20.97 17.30
C GLY A 274 -3.13 22.10 17.58
N GLN A 275 -3.61 23.26 18.04
CA GLN A 275 -2.75 24.41 18.32
C GLN A 275 -2.26 24.44 19.77
N SER A 276 -3.17 24.26 20.73
CA SER A 276 -2.86 24.39 22.16
C SER A 276 -2.61 23.06 22.87
N SER A 277 -2.93 21.92 22.25
CA SER A 277 -2.98 20.59 22.90
C SER A 277 -3.90 20.55 24.13
N ALA A 278 -4.83 21.51 24.23
CA ALA A 278 -5.86 21.53 25.26
C ALA A 278 -7.00 20.56 24.90
N LEU A 279 -7.60 19.97 25.91
CA LEU A 279 -8.67 18.98 25.76
C LEU A 279 -10.04 19.63 26.03
N LYS A 280 -11.00 19.38 25.14
CA LYS A 280 -12.43 19.64 25.38
C LYS A 280 -13.20 18.34 25.28
N CYS A 281 -14.22 18.18 26.13
CA CYS A 281 -15.15 17.06 26.08
C CYS A 281 -16.59 17.55 26.21
N TRP A 282 -17.51 16.98 25.45
CA TRP A 282 -18.93 17.35 25.42
C TRP A 282 -19.81 16.11 25.27
N GLY A 283 -21.10 16.21 25.56
CA GLY A 283 -22.05 15.08 25.66
C GLY A 283 -22.63 14.93 27.06
N PHE A 284 -22.94 13.71 27.48
CA PHE A 284 -23.62 13.43 28.75
C PHE A 284 -22.74 13.72 29.99
N VAL A 285 -23.31 14.42 30.97
CA VAL A 285 -22.58 14.91 32.15
C VAL A 285 -22.61 13.93 33.34
N GLY A 286 -23.64 13.09 33.44
CA GLY A 286 -24.04 12.41 34.70
C GLY A 286 -23.00 11.49 35.36
N ASP A 287 -22.04 10.95 34.61
CA ASP A 287 -20.96 10.10 35.13
C ASP A 287 -19.61 10.83 35.33
N GLY A 288 -19.56 12.11 34.92
CA GLY A 288 -18.37 12.93 34.98
C GLY A 288 -17.32 12.60 33.91
N ALA A 289 -17.68 11.85 32.86
CA ALA A 289 -16.78 11.46 31.76
C ALA A 289 -16.19 12.67 31.01
N LEU A 290 -16.85 13.82 31.07
CA LEU A 290 -16.39 15.07 30.45
C LEU A 290 -15.19 15.70 31.17
N GLY A 291 -14.99 15.41 32.45
CA GLY A 291 -13.88 15.99 33.21
C GLY A 291 -14.05 17.47 33.55
N VAL A 292 -15.25 17.99 33.37
CA VAL A 292 -15.67 19.37 33.70
C VAL A 292 -16.97 19.32 34.47
N ASN A 293 -17.24 20.36 35.26
CA ASN A 293 -18.56 20.58 35.83
C ASN A 293 -19.40 21.35 34.81
N HIS A 294 -20.63 20.90 34.59
CA HIS A 294 -21.63 21.58 33.77
C HIS A 294 -22.97 21.54 34.52
N ASP A 295 -23.79 22.58 34.35
CA ASP A 295 -25.07 22.71 35.07
C ASP A 295 -26.21 21.93 34.38
N ASP A 296 -26.07 21.67 33.07
CA ASP A 296 -27.04 20.91 32.26
C ASP A 296 -26.73 19.40 32.20
N GLU A 297 -27.72 18.61 31.75
CA GLU A 297 -27.62 17.14 31.64
C GLU A 297 -26.70 16.70 30.50
N PHE A 298 -26.68 17.48 29.41
CA PHE A 298 -25.80 17.36 28.28
C PHE A 298 -25.07 18.68 28.10
N ALA A 299 -23.79 18.63 27.75
CA ALA A 299 -23.02 19.82 27.40
C ALA A 299 -22.78 19.82 25.88
N GLY A 300 -23.07 20.94 25.22
CA GLY A 300 -22.82 21.15 23.80
C GLY A 300 -23.87 20.56 22.87
N ASP A 301 -25.07 20.27 23.36
CA ASP A 301 -26.22 19.84 22.55
C ASP A 301 -27.01 21.05 22.01
N ASP A 302 -27.20 22.09 22.81
CA ASP A 302 -27.72 23.39 22.36
C ASP A 302 -26.77 24.58 22.64
N GLU A 303 -25.72 24.37 23.45
CA GLU A 303 -24.70 25.38 23.71
C GLU A 303 -23.62 25.46 22.64
N SER A 304 -22.94 26.60 22.58
CA SER A 304 -21.73 26.70 21.79
C SER A 304 -20.60 25.93 22.46
N ILE A 305 -19.78 25.19 21.69
CA ILE A 305 -18.57 24.55 22.25
C ILE A 305 -17.61 25.54 22.91
N TYR A 306 -17.71 26.84 22.58
CA TYR A 306 -16.93 27.88 23.23
C TYR A 306 -17.30 28.07 24.69
N GLU A 307 -18.53 27.71 25.06
CA GLU A 307 -19.07 27.76 26.42
C GLU A 307 -18.69 26.50 27.21
N VAL A 308 -18.47 25.37 26.53
CA VAL A 308 -17.92 24.16 27.14
C VAL A 308 -16.48 24.40 27.63
N PRO A 309 -16.19 24.28 28.94
CA PRO A 309 -14.87 24.52 29.50
C PRO A 309 -13.81 23.54 28.97
N TYR A 310 -12.55 23.95 29.04
CA TYR A 310 -11.43 23.03 28.85
C TYR A 310 -11.28 22.12 30.06
N VAL A 311 -10.86 20.88 29.82
CA VAL A 311 -10.53 19.92 30.87
C VAL A 311 -9.22 20.33 31.54
N GLU A 312 -9.24 20.54 32.86
CA GLU A 312 -8.06 20.96 33.61
C GLU A 312 -7.12 19.77 33.90
N LEU A 313 -6.24 19.46 32.94
CA LEU A 313 -5.24 18.39 33.09
C LEU A 313 -3.96 18.86 33.80
N GLY A 314 -3.71 20.16 33.85
CA GLY A 314 -2.48 20.78 34.36
C GLY A 314 -1.25 20.63 33.43
N VAL A 315 -1.33 19.75 32.43
CA VAL A 315 -0.33 19.51 31.38
C VAL A 315 -1.07 19.28 30.06
N ALA A 316 -0.45 19.62 28.94
CA ALA A 316 -0.99 19.33 27.61
C ALA A 316 -1.28 17.84 27.40
N ALA A 317 -2.38 17.54 26.72
CA ALA A 317 -2.73 16.18 26.32
C ALA A 317 -1.97 15.80 25.05
N ARG A 318 -1.27 14.66 25.10
CA ARG A 318 -0.64 14.02 23.94
C ARG A 318 -1.63 13.16 23.18
N ALA A 319 -2.45 12.39 23.89
CA ALA A 319 -3.53 11.60 23.31
C ALA A 319 -4.71 11.46 24.28
N VAL A 320 -5.88 11.12 23.75
CA VAL A 320 -7.09 10.87 24.54
C VAL A 320 -7.76 9.58 24.06
N ALA A 321 -8.37 8.85 24.99
CA ALA A 321 -9.22 7.69 24.71
C ALA A 321 -10.46 7.78 25.62
N ALA A 322 -11.63 7.48 25.05
CA ALA A 322 -12.91 7.53 25.74
C ALA A 322 -13.52 6.14 25.77
N GLY A 323 -14.06 5.73 26.92
CA GLY A 323 -14.88 4.52 27.03
C GLY A 323 -16.35 4.84 27.28
N ASP A 324 -17.19 3.86 27.67
CA ASP A 324 -18.65 4.04 27.87
C ASP A 324 -19.02 5.35 28.61
N SER A 325 -18.46 5.53 29.81
CA SER A 325 -18.76 6.65 30.72
C SER A 325 -17.50 7.18 31.44
N PHE A 326 -16.34 7.06 30.81
CA PHE A 326 -15.08 7.55 31.38
C PHE A 326 -14.09 7.94 30.29
N THR A 327 -13.08 8.72 30.65
CA THR A 327 -12.07 9.22 29.72
C THR A 327 -10.69 9.09 30.33
N CYS A 328 -9.71 8.73 29.51
CA CYS A 328 -8.30 8.74 29.85
C CYS A 328 -7.52 9.65 28.89
N ALA A 329 -6.65 10.49 29.43
CA ALA A 329 -5.70 11.29 28.67
C ALA A 329 -4.27 10.82 28.95
N LEU A 330 -3.50 10.59 27.88
CA LEU A 330 -2.05 10.51 27.91
C LEU A 330 -1.48 11.93 27.84
N LEU A 331 -0.64 12.29 28.80
CA LEU A 331 -0.04 13.61 28.90
C LEU A 331 1.33 13.65 28.21
N GLU A 332 1.79 14.85 27.84
CA GLU A 332 3.14 15.07 27.28
C GLU A 332 4.27 14.66 28.24
N THR A 333 3.97 14.50 29.53
CA THR A 333 4.90 13.96 30.52
C THR A 333 5.13 12.44 30.42
N GLY A 334 4.36 11.74 29.59
CA GLY A 334 4.35 10.27 29.51
C GLY A 334 3.52 9.59 30.61
N SER A 335 2.84 10.36 31.47
CA SER A 335 1.88 9.87 32.46
C SER A 335 0.44 9.94 31.94
N ALA A 336 -0.48 9.28 32.63
CA ALA A 336 -1.90 9.25 32.27
C ALA A 336 -2.78 9.80 33.37
N LYS A 337 -3.91 10.40 33.00
CA LYS A 337 -5.02 10.75 33.91
C LYS A 337 -6.30 10.11 33.39
N CYS A 338 -7.09 9.51 34.28
CA CYS A 338 -8.41 8.98 33.95
C CYS A 338 -9.47 9.53 34.90
N TRP A 339 -10.66 9.82 34.39
CA TRP A 339 -11.79 10.37 35.14
C TRP A 339 -13.13 9.86 34.57
N GLY A 340 -14.23 10.10 35.29
CA GLY A 340 -15.56 9.59 34.99
C GLY A 340 -15.94 8.39 35.86
N ASN A 341 -16.65 7.43 35.28
CA ASN A 341 -17.07 6.19 35.95
C ASN A 341 -15.85 5.33 36.37
N ASN A 342 -15.83 4.87 37.63
CA ASN A 342 -14.79 4.00 38.18
C ASN A 342 -15.34 2.64 38.65
N GLU A 343 -16.48 2.22 38.10
CA GLU A 343 -16.94 0.85 38.27
C GLU A 343 -15.86 -0.11 37.72
N TYR A 344 -15.62 -1.20 38.44
CA TYR A 344 -14.53 -2.16 38.21
C TYR A 344 -13.11 -1.58 38.36
N GLY A 345 -12.94 -0.32 38.78
CA GLY A 345 -11.61 0.28 38.97
C GLY A 345 -10.96 0.78 37.69
N ARG A 346 -11.74 1.00 36.62
CA ARG A 346 -11.26 1.39 35.28
C ARG A 346 -10.49 2.72 35.22
N LEU A 347 -10.56 3.56 36.26
CA LEU A 347 -9.70 4.76 36.34
C LEU A 347 -8.25 4.44 36.78
N GLY A 348 -7.98 3.26 37.35
CA GLY A 348 -6.63 2.85 37.73
C GLY A 348 -6.02 3.63 38.89
N LEU A 349 -6.83 4.38 39.65
CA LEU A 349 -6.35 5.27 40.71
C LEU A 349 -6.16 4.58 42.06
N GLY A 350 -6.38 3.26 42.14
CA GLY A 350 -6.29 2.50 43.39
C GLY A 350 -7.33 2.91 44.43
N SER A 351 -8.47 3.48 43.99
CA SER A 351 -9.54 4.00 44.85
C SER A 351 -10.82 3.20 44.73
N SER A 352 -11.53 3.06 45.85
CA SER A 352 -12.87 2.46 45.92
C SER A 352 -14.00 3.43 45.56
N ASP A 353 -13.69 4.70 45.26
CA ASP A 353 -14.67 5.67 44.76
C ASP A 353 -15.31 5.12 43.48
N VAL A 354 -16.63 5.25 43.33
CA VAL A 354 -17.35 4.70 42.16
C VAL A 354 -17.28 5.60 40.93
N SER A 355 -16.92 6.87 41.08
CA SER A 355 -16.68 7.81 39.98
C SER A 355 -15.80 8.98 40.43
N ARG A 356 -15.24 9.72 39.48
CA ARG A 356 -14.53 10.98 39.69
C ARG A 356 -14.83 11.97 38.57
N ALA A 357 -15.59 13.01 38.89
CA ALA A 357 -16.03 13.98 37.88
C ALA A 357 -14.92 14.83 37.26
N LEU A 358 -13.79 14.98 37.95
CA LEU A 358 -12.66 15.79 37.49
C LEU A 358 -11.38 14.95 37.42
N PRO A 359 -10.49 15.24 36.44
CA PRO A 359 -9.16 14.63 36.39
C PRO A 359 -8.42 14.86 37.70
N SER A 360 -8.06 13.78 38.39
CA SER A 360 -7.36 13.88 39.68
C SER A 360 -6.37 12.75 39.86
N GLY A 361 -5.15 13.12 40.28
CA GLY A 361 -4.04 12.17 40.38
C GLY A 361 -3.55 11.70 39.01
N ASP A 362 -2.42 10.99 39.01
CA ASP A 362 -1.89 10.28 37.84
C ASP A 362 -2.16 8.78 38.01
N VAL A 363 -2.42 8.08 36.91
CA VAL A 363 -2.45 6.62 36.89
C VAL A 363 -1.03 6.12 37.05
N LEU A 364 -0.74 5.51 38.20
CA LEU A 364 0.58 5.00 38.50
C LEU A 364 0.70 3.57 37.98
N LEU A 365 1.57 3.36 36.99
CA LEU A 365 1.86 2.05 36.40
C LEU A 365 3.25 1.51 36.80
N GLY A 366 3.91 2.20 37.74
CA GLY A 366 5.24 1.87 38.26
C GLY A 366 6.36 2.66 37.61
N ASP A 367 7.53 2.71 38.26
CA ASP A 367 8.63 3.66 37.96
C ASP A 367 9.34 3.42 36.62
N LYS A 368 8.91 2.43 35.83
CA LYS A 368 9.57 1.98 34.59
C LYS A 368 8.64 1.88 33.39
N LEU A 369 7.40 2.36 33.49
CA LEU A 369 6.44 2.28 32.40
C LEU A 369 6.12 3.68 31.86
N GLU A 370 6.83 4.11 30.82
CA GLU A 370 6.48 5.29 30.05
C GLU A 370 5.43 4.91 29.01
N ILE A 371 4.29 5.60 29.01
CA ILE A 371 3.12 5.21 28.21
C ILE A 371 3.26 5.79 26.79
N ALA A 372 3.17 4.91 25.78
CA ALA A 372 3.13 5.27 24.37
C ALA A 372 1.68 5.36 23.84
N LYS A 373 0.79 4.47 24.28
CA LYS A 373 -0.63 4.44 23.89
C LYS A 373 -1.50 4.03 25.09
N ILE A 374 -2.67 4.63 25.20
CA ILE A 374 -3.75 4.17 26.08
C ILE A 374 -4.90 3.73 25.17
N ALA A 375 -5.37 2.50 25.36
CA ALA A 375 -6.52 1.96 24.64
C ALA A 375 -7.65 1.70 25.62
N THR A 376 -8.88 1.98 25.20
CA THR A 376 -10.11 1.61 25.90
C THR A 376 -11.29 1.62 24.92
N CYS A 377 -12.37 0.93 25.28
CA CYS A 377 -13.65 0.95 24.57
C CYS A 377 -14.80 0.97 25.57
N SER A 378 -14.92 -0.04 26.46
CA SER A 378 -16.07 -0.11 27.38
C SER A 378 -15.68 -0.12 28.87
N ARG A 379 -15.09 -1.22 29.38
CA ARG A 379 -14.98 -1.45 30.84
C ARG A 379 -13.57 -1.65 31.39
N HIS A 380 -12.58 -1.73 30.52
CA HIS A 380 -11.18 -1.85 30.90
C HIS A 380 -10.28 -0.96 30.04
N VAL A 381 -9.07 -0.80 30.51
CA VAL A 381 -8.05 0.06 29.91
C VAL A 381 -6.75 -0.72 29.86
N CYS A 382 -6.01 -0.58 28.78
CA CYS A 382 -4.64 -1.05 28.68
C CYS A 382 -3.73 0.11 28.29
N ALA A 383 -2.56 0.15 28.91
CA ALA A 383 -1.48 1.03 28.55
C ALA A 383 -0.37 0.22 27.88
N LEU A 384 -0.01 0.64 26.67
CA LEU A 384 1.17 0.18 25.95
C LEU A 384 2.32 1.12 26.26
N SER A 385 3.45 0.57 26.68
CA SER A 385 4.67 1.33 26.94
C SER A 385 5.54 1.55 25.71
N THR A 386 6.43 2.53 25.76
CA THR A 386 7.45 2.77 24.72
C THR A 386 8.40 1.59 24.51
N THR A 387 8.50 0.68 25.48
CA THR A 387 9.30 -0.56 25.40
C THR A 387 8.48 -1.79 24.99
N GLY A 388 7.20 -1.62 24.61
CA GLY A 388 6.33 -2.69 24.13
C GLY A 388 5.72 -3.59 25.22
N TYR A 389 5.84 -3.22 26.50
CA TYR A 389 5.09 -3.88 27.59
C TYR A 389 3.67 -3.32 27.71
N VAL A 390 2.73 -4.19 28.04
CA VAL A 390 1.32 -3.87 28.26
C VAL A 390 0.93 -4.09 29.72
N LYS A 391 0.18 -3.15 30.29
CA LYS A 391 -0.53 -3.32 31.57
C LYS A 391 -1.99 -2.94 31.41
N CYS A 392 -2.89 -3.77 31.93
CA CYS A 392 -4.33 -3.57 31.81
C CYS A 392 -5.01 -3.49 33.18
N TRP A 393 -6.08 -2.72 33.31
CA TRP A 393 -6.87 -2.60 34.53
C TRP A 393 -8.34 -2.29 34.23
N GLY A 394 -9.21 -2.40 35.24
CA GLY A 394 -10.67 -2.32 35.10
C GLY A 394 -11.33 -3.70 35.24
N ALA A 395 -12.42 -3.91 34.50
CA ALA A 395 -13.19 -5.14 34.52
C ALA A 395 -12.40 -6.34 33.99
N ASN A 396 -12.56 -7.50 34.63
CA ASN A 396 -11.84 -8.73 34.24
C ASN A 396 -12.68 -10.01 34.28
N GLU A 397 -14.00 -9.92 34.28
CA GLU A 397 -14.89 -11.10 34.43
C GLU A 397 -14.72 -12.16 33.34
N SER A 398 -14.23 -11.76 32.15
CA SER A 398 -13.95 -12.64 31.00
C SER A 398 -12.46 -12.89 30.79
N GLY A 399 -11.60 -12.53 31.74
CA GLY A 399 -10.15 -12.63 31.56
C GLY A 399 -9.56 -11.57 30.63
N GLN A 400 -10.30 -10.51 30.28
CA GLN A 400 -9.90 -9.50 29.30
C GLN A 400 -8.66 -8.67 29.70
N LEU A 401 -8.21 -8.74 30.95
CA LEU A 401 -6.94 -8.16 31.39
C LEU A 401 -5.75 -9.09 31.12
N GLY A 402 -5.98 -10.39 30.92
CA GLY A 402 -4.98 -11.35 30.49
C GLY A 402 -4.02 -11.85 31.57
N TYR A 403 -4.46 -11.83 32.83
CA TYR A 403 -3.61 -12.18 33.99
C TYR A 403 -3.75 -13.63 34.46
N GLY A 404 -4.62 -14.41 33.83
CA GLY A 404 -4.91 -15.78 34.24
C GLY A 404 -5.77 -15.86 35.50
N ASP A 405 -6.65 -14.88 35.67
CA ASP A 405 -7.67 -14.81 36.71
C ASP A 405 -8.82 -13.90 36.24
N THR A 406 -9.93 -13.89 36.98
CA THR A 406 -11.13 -13.09 36.68
C THR A 406 -11.30 -11.87 37.58
N ALA A 407 -10.28 -11.49 38.35
CA ALA A 407 -10.41 -10.40 39.32
C ALA A 407 -10.15 -9.05 38.65
N ASP A 408 -10.98 -8.05 38.96
CA ASP A 408 -10.78 -6.66 38.54
C ASP A 408 -9.48 -6.06 39.09
N ARG A 409 -9.00 -4.99 38.46
CA ARG A 409 -7.83 -4.21 38.92
C ARG A 409 -8.13 -2.72 38.91
N GLY A 410 -7.57 -1.97 39.87
CA GLY A 410 -7.69 -0.50 39.90
C GLY A 410 -8.52 0.07 41.05
N ARG A 411 -9.28 -0.75 41.78
CA ARG A 411 -10.02 -0.32 42.98
C ARG A 411 -9.17 -0.21 44.25
N THR A 412 -7.96 -0.76 44.24
CA THR A 412 -7.05 -0.71 45.39
C THR A 412 -5.63 -0.39 44.97
N GLN A 413 -4.89 0.34 45.82
CA GLN A 413 -3.48 0.61 45.59
C GLN A 413 -2.64 -0.68 45.48
N ALA A 414 -3.08 -1.76 46.12
CA ALA A 414 -2.44 -3.07 46.04
C ALA A 414 -2.57 -3.73 44.65
N SER A 415 -3.55 -3.30 43.84
CA SER A 415 -3.80 -3.81 42.49
C SER A 415 -3.21 -2.93 41.36
N MET A 416 -2.51 -1.84 41.70
CA MET A 416 -1.97 -0.86 40.75
C MET A 416 -0.45 -0.65 40.94
N GLY A 417 0.15 0.19 40.10
CA GLY A 417 1.56 0.54 40.18
C GLY A 417 2.48 -0.65 39.92
N ASN A 418 3.48 -0.82 40.79
CA ASN A 418 4.43 -1.93 40.71
C ASN A 418 3.78 -3.29 40.99
N ASN A 419 2.59 -3.33 41.62
CA ASN A 419 1.86 -4.57 41.87
C ASN A 419 1.00 -5.01 40.67
N LEU A 420 0.77 -4.12 39.70
CA LEU A 420 0.07 -4.48 38.48
C LEU A 420 1.05 -5.18 37.53
N PRO A 421 0.87 -6.49 37.23
CA PRO A 421 1.77 -7.23 36.37
C PRO A 421 1.68 -6.79 34.91
N VAL A 422 2.72 -7.11 34.15
CA VAL A 422 2.72 -7.00 32.68
C VAL A 422 1.96 -8.18 32.11
N VAL A 423 1.14 -7.95 31.08
CA VAL A 423 0.42 -9.03 30.37
C VAL A 423 1.45 -9.94 29.67
N PRO A 424 1.42 -11.26 29.88
CA PRO A 424 2.50 -12.16 29.45
C PRO A 424 2.39 -12.55 27.97
N LEU A 425 2.51 -11.60 27.05
CA LEU A 425 2.33 -11.83 25.61
C LEU A 425 3.52 -12.55 24.92
N GLY A 426 4.67 -12.61 25.59
CA GLY A 426 5.86 -13.33 25.14
C GLY A 426 6.79 -12.54 24.20
N SER A 427 6.31 -11.47 23.59
CA SER A 427 7.07 -10.55 22.73
C SER A 427 6.62 -9.10 22.97
N PRO A 428 7.44 -8.08 22.70
CA PRO A 428 7.00 -6.69 22.74
C PRO A 428 5.87 -6.41 21.76
N VAL A 429 4.98 -5.50 22.15
CA VAL A 429 3.79 -5.07 21.42
C VAL A 429 4.06 -3.76 20.68
N VAL A 430 3.54 -3.63 19.47
CA VAL A 430 3.58 -2.39 18.67
C VAL A 430 2.22 -1.70 18.61
N ASP A 431 1.12 -2.46 18.74
CA ASP A 431 -0.22 -1.89 18.79
C ASP A 431 -1.15 -2.70 19.70
N ILE A 432 -2.14 -2.04 20.30
CA ILE A 432 -3.15 -2.67 21.15
C ILE A 432 -4.50 -2.01 20.96
N ALA A 433 -5.55 -2.82 20.89
CA ALA A 433 -6.93 -2.37 20.88
C ALA A 433 -7.77 -3.20 21.85
N ILE A 434 -8.87 -2.59 22.28
CA ILE A 434 -9.72 -3.10 23.36
C ILE A 434 -11.15 -3.06 22.87
N GLY A 435 -11.86 -4.17 23.03
CA GLY A 435 -13.31 -4.25 22.82
C GLY A 435 -14.07 -4.16 24.14
N SER A 436 -15.33 -4.60 24.13
CA SER A 436 -16.18 -4.56 25.34
C SER A 436 -15.68 -5.50 26.45
N ALA A 437 -15.30 -6.72 26.05
CA ALA A 437 -14.84 -7.79 26.94
C ALA A 437 -13.67 -8.59 26.33
N SER A 438 -12.98 -8.04 25.33
CA SER A 438 -11.83 -8.64 24.67
C SER A 438 -10.72 -7.61 24.46
N SER A 439 -9.51 -8.09 24.24
CA SER A 439 -8.31 -7.30 24.01
C SER A 439 -7.46 -7.97 22.94
N CYS A 440 -6.91 -7.21 22.01
CA CYS A 440 -6.01 -7.72 20.98
C CYS A 440 -4.74 -6.87 20.90
N ALA A 441 -3.59 -7.54 20.72
CA ALA A 441 -2.30 -6.90 20.58
C ALA A 441 -1.55 -7.39 19.34
N VAL A 442 -0.90 -6.47 18.65
CA VAL A 442 0.03 -6.72 17.55
C VAL A 442 1.45 -6.74 18.11
N LEU A 443 2.18 -7.82 17.88
CA LEU A 443 3.56 -8.01 18.30
C LEU A 443 4.54 -7.40 17.28
N VAL A 444 5.79 -7.20 17.68
CA VAL A 444 6.85 -6.63 16.82
C VAL A 444 7.15 -7.44 15.54
N ASP A 445 6.73 -8.69 15.47
CA ASP A 445 6.85 -9.57 14.29
C ASP A 445 5.57 -9.60 13.44
N GLY A 446 4.60 -8.74 13.73
CA GLY A 446 3.31 -8.65 13.04
C GLY A 446 2.28 -9.70 13.48
N ALA A 447 2.63 -10.59 14.42
CA ALA A 447 1.69 -11.56 14.96
C ALA A 447 0.62 -10.89 15.83
N VAL A 448 -0.64 -11.33 15.71
CA VAL A 448 -1.75 -10.85 16.54
C VAL A 448 -2.11 -11.87 17.61
N LYS A 449 -2.27 -11.41 18.85
CA LYS A 449 -2.84 -12.21 19.94
C LYS A 449 -4.06 -11.51 20.52
N CYS A 450 -5.17 -12.23 20.64
CA CYS A 450 -6.39 -11.76 21.27
C CYS A 450 -6.76 -12.61 22.48
N TRP A 451 -7.32 -11.99 23.52
CA TRP A 451 -7.77 -12.65 24.75
C TRP A 451 -9.02 -11.95 25.32
N GLY A 452 -9.67 -12.54 26.32
CA GLY A 452 -10.96 -12.12 26.86
C GLY A 452 -12.09 -13.02 26.38
N ALA A 453 -13.28 -12.47 26.15
CA ALA A 453 -14.45 -13.22 25.68
C ALA A 453 -14.28 -13.70 24.22
N GLY A 454 -14.57 -14.98 23.95
CA GLY A 454 -14.39 -15.60 22.62
C GLY A 454 -15.60 -16.33 22.03
N ALA A 455 -16.79 -16.18 22.62
CA ALA A 455 -18.00 -16.90 22.21
C ALA A 455 -18.53 -16.52 20.82
N SER A 456 -18.13 -15.38 20.25
CA SER A 456 -18.53 -14.88 18.93
C SER A 456 -17.40 -14.97 17.90
N GLY A 457 -16.34 -15.72 18.18
CA GLY A 457 -15.16 -15.83 17.30
C GLY A 457 -14.23 -14.61 17.32
N GLN A 458 -14.49 -13.59 18.15
CA GLN A 458 -13.73 -12.33 18.19
C GLN A 458 -12.24 -12.49 18.57
N LEU A 459 -11.86 -13.64 19.11
CA LEU A 459 -10.46 -13.96 19.42
C LEU A 459 -9.72 -14.55 18.21
N GLY A 460 -10.42 -14.84 17.11
CA GLY A 460 -9.82 -15.42 15.90
C GLY A 460 -9.23 -16.81 16.14
N GLN A 461 -9.73 -17.51 17.15
CA GLN A 461 -9.27 -18.84 17.54
C GLN A 461 -10.49 -19.73 17.71
N PRO A 462 -10.51 -20.92 17.06
CA PRO A 462 -11.60 -21.85 17.24
C PRO A 462 -11.65 -22.22 18.73
N ALA A 463 -12.85 -22.45 19.27
CA ALA A 463 -13.02 -22.71 20.68
C ALA A 463 -12.04 -23.79 21.15
N LEU A 464 -11.02 -23.39 21.93
CA LEU A 464 -10.14 -24.35 22.56
C LEU A 464 -11.06 -25.04 23.55
N THR A 465 -11.37 -26.31 23.32
CA THR A 465 -12.12 -27.12 24.28
C THR A 465 -11.24 -27.36 25.50
N HIS A 466 -10.96 -26.30 26.27
CA HIS A 466 -10.39 -26.41 27.59
C HIS A 466 -11.40 -27.17 28.43
N VAL A 467 -10.90 -28.19 29.14
CA VAL A 467 -11.72 -29.07 29.99
C VAL A 467 -12.14 -28.27 31.22
N GLY A 468 -13.12 -27.39 31.08
CA GLY A 468 -13.58 -26.52 32.17
C GLY A 468 -14.28 -25.23 31.72
N ASP A 469 -13.90 -24.69 30.56
CA ASP A 469 -14.45 -23.44 30.06
C ASP A 469 -15.49 -23.67 28.96
N THR A 470 -16.75 -23.36 29.27
CA THR A 470 -17.89 -23.52 28.35
C THR A 470 -18.15 -22.29 27.49
N VAL A 471 -17.46 -21.16 27.74
CA VAL A 471 -17.70 -19.87 27.07
C VAL A 471 -16.50 -19.40 26.23
N ASN A 472 -15.39 -20.14 26.24
CA ASN A 472 -14.18 -19.87 25.46
C ASN A 472 -13.60 -18.47 25.77
N ASN A 473 -13.54 -18.15 27.06
CA ASN A 473 -12.76 -17.03 27.55
C ASN A 473 -11.28 -17.43 27.56
N LEU A 474 -10.41 -16.45 27.29
CA LEU A 474 -8.97 -16.66 27.34
C LEU A 474 -8.34 -15.62 28.24
N GLY A 475 -7.48 -16.07 29.16
CA GLY A 475 -6.79 -15.22 30.12
C GLY A 475 -7.46 -15.13 31.48
N ASP A 476 -8.50 -15.92 31.71
CA ASP A 476 -9.12 -16.16 33.01
C ASP A 476 -8.52 -17.35 33.76
N GLU A 477 -7.73 -18.21 33.11
CA GLU A 477 -6.93 -19.26 33.77
C GLU A 477 -5.40 -19.01 33.70
N PRO A 478 -4.63 -19.41 34.72
CA PRO A 478 -3.18 -19.19 34.76
C PRO A 478 -2.44 -19.77 33.55
N GLY A 479 -1.71 -18.91 32.85
CA GLY A 479 -0.81 -19.30 31.75
C GLY A 479 -1.45 -19.32 30.36
N GLU A 480 -2.76 -19.09 30.23
CA GLU A 480 -3.45 -19.10 28.93
C GLU A 480 -2.87 -18.07 27.97
N VAL A 481 -2.84 -16.78 28.35
CA VAL A 481 -2.29 -15.70 27.51
C VAL A 481 -0.84 -15.95 27.10
N GLN A 482 -0.04 -16.54 27.99
CA GLN A 482 1.35 -16.89 27.70
C GLN A 482 1.46 -18.00 26.65
N ALA A 483 0.55 -18.97 26.71
CA ALA A 483 0.51 -20.11 25.80
C ALA A 483 -0.27 -19.84 24.51
N LEU A 484 -0.94 -18.68 24.37
CA LEU A 484 -1.72 -18.35 23.18
C LEU A 484 -0.86 -18.40 21.91
N PRO A 485 -1.26 -19.20 20.91
CA PRO A 485 -0.70 -19.08 19.58
C PRO A 485 -1.12 -17.73 18.96
N PRO A 486 -0.29 -17.15 18.08
CA PRO A 486 -0.76 -16.11 17.18
C PRO A 486 -1.99 -16.53 16.38
N ILE A 487 -2.87 -15.59 16.08
CA ILE A 487 -3.97 -15.77 15.14
C ILE A 487 -3.39 -15.94 13.73
N ASP A 488 -3.96 -16.87 12.96
CA ASP A 488 -3.60 -17.07 11.56
C ASP A 488 -4.40 -16.09 10.68
N LEU A 489 -3.71 -15.08 10.12
CA LEU A 489 -4.28 -14.11 9.19
C LEU A 489 -4.06 -14.49 7.72
N GLY A 490 -3.40 -15.62 7.45
CA GLY A 490 -3.05 -16.09 6.12
C GLY A 490 -1.55 -16.11 5.87
N THR A 491 -1.18 -16.76 4.77
CA THR A 491 0.20 -16.99 4.39
C THR A 491 0.92 -15.66 4.14
N GLY A 492 1.94 -15.36 4.96
CA GLY A 492 2.75 -14.14 4.83
C GLY A 492 2.07 -12.86 5.34
N ALA A 493 0.90 -12.97 5.98
CA ALA A 493 0.19 -11.82 6.53
C ALA A 493 0.83 -11.36 7.85
N HIS A 494 1.29 -10.11 7.88
CA HIS A 494 1.81 -9.44 9.07
C HIS A 494 0.94 -8.22 9.38
N ALA A 495 0.40 -8.14 10.59
CA ALA A 495 -0.44 -7.01 11.00
C ALA A 495 0.42 -5.83 11.50
N ILE A 496 -0.01 -4.62 11.18
CA ILE A 496 0.59 -3.38 11.70
C ILE A 496 -0.36 -2.61 12.63
N ARG A 497 -1.67 -2.85 12.52
CA ARG A 497 -2.70 -2.24 13.38
C ARG A 497 -3.78 -3.25 13.69
N VAL A 498 -4.45 -3.08 14.82
CA VAL A 498 -5.64 -3.85 15.19
C VAL A 498 -6.71 -2.92 15.75
N ALA A 499 -7.97 -3.23 15.44
CA ALA A 499 -9.16 -2.62 16.02
C ALA A 499 -10.09 -3.70 16.56
N VAL A 500 -10.78 -3.43 17.66
CA VAL A 500 -11.65 -4.41 18.33
C VAL A 500 -12.96 -3.71 18.67
N GLY A 501 -14.08 -4.23 18.17
CA GLY A 501 -15.43 -3.75 18.49
C GLY A 501 -16.04 -4.49 19.70
N LEU A 502 -17.36 -4.58 19.77
CA LEU A 502 -18.02 -5.30 20.88
C LEU A 502 -17.68 -6.80 20.88
N ASP A 503 -17.73 -7.43 19.71
CA ASP A 503 -17.67 -8.87 19.51
C ASP A 503 -17.06 -9.26 18.15
N PHE A 504 -16.19 -8.41 17.62
CA PHE A 504 -15.40 -8.66 16.42
C PHE A 504 -14.07 -7.90 16.51
N ALA A 505 -13.12 -8.24 15.63
CA ALA A 505 -11.86 -7.53 15.50
C ALA A 505 -11.41 -7.47 14.05
N CYS A 506 -10.58 -6.48 13.72
CA CYS A 506 -10.00 -6.29 12.40
C CYS A 506 -8.53 -5.94 12.53
N ALA A 507 -7.73 -6.33 11.53
CA ALA A 507 -6.32 -5.98 11.43
C ALA A 507 -6.03 -5.33 10.07
N VAL A 508 -5.17 -4.31 10.09
CA VAL A 508 -4.50 -3.78 8.89
C VAL A 508 -3.17 -4.50 8.76
N LEU A 509 -2.91 -5.01 7.56
CA LEU A 509 -1.71 -5.74 7.21
C LEU A 509 -0.62 -4.80 6.66
N GLU A 510 0.64 -5.28 6.62
CA GLU A 510 1.78 -4.54 6.05
C GLU A 510 1.57 -4.16 4.58
N ASP A 511 0.83 -4.97 3.82
CA ASP A 511 0.47 -4.72 2.41
C ASP A 511 -0.72 -3.75 2.26
N GLY A 512 -1.20 -3.15 3.35
CA GLY A 512 -2.35 -2.24 3.35
C GLY A 512 -3.71 -2.94 3.30
N GLY A 513 -3.76 -4.27 3.24
CA GLY A 513 -5.01 -5.03 3.26
C GLY A 513 -5.67 -5.06 4.63
N VAL A 514 -6.98 -5.32 4.66
CA VAL A 514 -7.74 -5.41 5.92
C VAL A 514 -8.46 -6.75 6.05
N LYS A 515 -8.25 -7.43 7.18
CA LYS A 515 -8.98 -8.66 7.53
C LYS A 515 -9.76 -8.47 8.82
N CYS A 516 -11.00 -8.94 8.83
CA CYS A 516 -11.91 -8.85 9.98
C CYS A 516 -12.49 -10.23 10.33
N TRP A 517 -12.61 -10.51 11.62
CA TRP A 517 -13.13 -11.76 12.19
C TRP A 517 -14.01 -11.47 13.42
N GLY A 518 -14.74 -12.48 13.89
CA GLY A 518 -15.76 -12.38 14.92
C GLY A 518 -17.17 -12.20 14.35
N ASN A 519 -18.05 -11.53 15.08
CA ASN A 519 -19.45 -11.39 14.70
C ASN A 519 -19.62 -10.47 13.48
N ASP A 520 -20.18 -11.00 12.41
CA ASP A 520 -20.65 -10.24 11.27
C ASP A 520 -22.12 -9.86 11.46
N TYR A 521 -22.36 -8.60 11.83
CA TYR A 521 -23.71 -8.04 12.02
C TYR A 521 -24.57 -8.02 10.75
N VAL A 522 -23.97 -8.15 9.57
CA VAL A 522 -24.67 -8.13 8.28
C VAL A 522 -25.08 -9.56 7.88
N LEU A 523 -24.16 -10.51 8.01
CA LEU A 523 -24.39 -11.92 7.63
C LEU A 523 -24.97 -12.76 8.77
N ASN A 524 -25.04 -12.21 9.99
CA ASN A 524 -25.42 -12.93 11.20
C ASN A 524 -24.63 -14.24 11.35
N LYS A 525 -23.33 -14.15 11.10
CA LYS A 525 -22.37 -15.26 11.14
C LYS A 525 -21.15 -14.83 11.95
N SER A 526 -20.64 -15.72 12.82
CA SER A 526 -19.33 -15.56 13.45
C SER A 526 -18.24 -16.17 12.57
N ILE A 527 -17.10 -15.51 12.46
CA ILE A 527 -15.92 -16.02 11.75
C ILE A 527 -14.79 -16.16 12.76
N GLY A 528 -14.14 -17.32 12.78
CA GLY A 528 -13.01 -17.59 13.66
C GLY A 528 -13.40 -18.31 14.95
N ASP A 529 -14.66 -18.71 15.10
CA ASP A 529 -15.15 -19.64 16.12
C ASP A 529 -15.06 -21.11 15.66
N GLU A 530 -15.02 -21.37 14.34
CA GLU A 530 -14.84 -22.72 13.79
C GLU A 530 -13.45 -22.96 13.17
N VAL A 531 -13.08 -24.25 13.08
CA VAL A 531 -11.80 -24.66 12.47
C VAL A 531 -11.85 -24.43 10.97
N GLY A 532 -10.83 -23.75 10.44
CA GLY A 532 -10.66 -23.52 8.99
C GLY A 532 -11.30 -22.25 8.47
N GLU A 533 -11.84 -21.38 9.34
CA GLU A 533 -12.37 -20.07 8.95
C GLU A 533 -11.32 -18.96 8.91
N MET A 534 -10.22 -19.14 9.64
CA MET A 534 -9.09 -18.22 9.69
C MET A 534 -8.04 -18.58 8.61
N GLY A 535 -6.91 -17.86 8.58
CA GLY A 535 -5.84 -18.07 7.62
C GLY A 535 -6.19 -17.57 6.22
N ASP A 536 -5.79 -18.33 5.19
CA ASP A 536 -6.08 -18.00 3.79
C ASP A 536 -7.59 -18.08 3.45
N ALA A 537 -8.39 -18.75 4.31
CA ALA A 537 -9.83 -18.81 4.16
C ALA A 537 -10.54 -17.52 4.63
N LEU A 538 -9.86 -16.69 5.44
CA LEU A 538 -10.38 -15.41 5.91
C LEU A 538 -10.32 -14.38 4.78
N PRO A 539 -11.46 -13.96 4.21
CA PRO A 539 -11.47 -13.00 3.11
C PRO A 539 -10.99 -11.62 3.57
N GLU A 540 -10.32 -10.93 2.66
CA GLU A 540 -10.02 -9.52 2.82
C GLU A 540 -11.29 -8.67 2.66
N VAL A 541 -11.34 -7.51 3.32
CA VAL A 541 -12.41 -6.53 3.17
C VAL A 541 -12.18 -5.76 1.85
N PRO A 542 -13.17 -5.71 0.93
CA PRO A 542 -13.03 -4.94 -0.30
C PRO A 542 -13.14 -3.45 -0.02
N LEU A 543 -12.03 -2.72 -0.16
CA LEU A 543 -11.93 -1.28 0.10
C LEU A 543 -11.83 -0.43 -1.18
N ASN A 544 -11.96 -1.05 -2.35
CA ASN A 544 -11.74 -0.43 -3.66
C ASN A 544 -12.97 0.27 -4.26
#